data_AF-A0A6A1QD13-F1
#
_entry.id   AF-A0A6A1QD13-F1
#
_cell.length_a   1.000
_cell.length_b   1.000
_cell.length_c   1.000
_cell.angle_alpha   90.00
_cell.angle_beta   90.00
_cell.angle_gamma   90.00
#
_symmetry.space_group_name_H-M   'P 1'
#
loop_
_entity.id
_entity.type
_entity.pdbx_description
1 polymer ?
#
loop_
_entity_poly.entity_id
_entity_poly.type
_entity_poly.pdbx_seq_one_letter_code
_entity_poly.pdbx_strand_id
1 'polypeptide(L)'
;MQDWHSSSTLHGFEGGRSEFGLGENAGSDQVAFPCVPSPGKHAEDIFGELFNEANNFYIRANSLQDRIDRLAVKVTQLDSTVEEVSLQDINMKKAFKSSTVQDQQVVSKNSIPNPVADIYNQSDKPPPLNILTPYRDDKKDGLKFYTDPSYFFDLWKEKMLQDTEDKRKEKRRQKEQKRIDGTTREVKKVRKARNRRQEWNMMAYDKELRPDTRLSQSVHHGASSEGSLSPDTRCVCVCVFVCMCVCKQGLASL
;
A
#
# COMPACT_ATOMS: atom_id res chain seq x y z
N MET A 1 64.71 27.21 44.81
CA MET A 1 64.58 28.39 45.69
C MET A 1 63.46 29.22 45.10
N GLN A 2 62.19 29.06 45.53
CA GLN A 2 61.60 29.64 46.77
C GLN A 2 61.92 31.15 46.81
N ASP A 3 60.94 32.05 46.63
CA ASP A 3 59.90 32.29 47.63
C ASP A 3 58.51 32.68 47.09
N TRP A 4 57.53 32.41 47.97
CA TRP A 4 56.11 32.75 47.95
C TRP A 4 55.86 33.68 49.15
N HIS A 5 55.09 34.76 49.00
CA HIS A 5 54.24 35.44 50.00
C HIS A 5 53.65 36.70 49.33
N SER A 6 52.35 36.82 49.01
CA SER A 6 51.14 37.02 49.84
C SER A 6 50.67 38.49 49.96
N SER A 7 49.39 38.68 49.62
CA SER A 7 48.41 39.67 50.13
C SER A 7 48.02 40.91 49.29
N SER A 8 46.77 40.82 48.79
CA SER A 8 45.62 41.75 48.96
C SER A 8 45.68 43.17 48.41
N THR A 9 44.69 43.52 47.56
CA THR A 9 43.63 44.53 47.85
C THR A 9 42.60 44.59 46.71
N LEU A 10 41.32 44.43 47.08
CA LEU A 10 40.12 44.66 46.27
C LEU A 10 39.94 46.16 46.02
N HIS A 11 39.76 46.57 44.77
CA HIS A 11 39.09 47.83 44.43
C HIS A 11 37.81 47.53 43.65
N GLY A 12 36.68 47.86 44.27
CA GLY A 12 35.40 47.96 43.60
C GLY A 12 35.37 49.16 42.66
N PHE A 13 34.66 49.01 41.54
CA PHE A 13 34.22 50.13 40.74
C PHE A 13 32.72 50.00 40.54
N GLU A 14 31.98 50.77 41.34
CA GLU A 14 30.60 51.12 41.11
C GLU A 14 30.50 52.07 39.92
N GLY A 15 29.48 51.87 39.08
CA GLY A 15 29.08 52.84 38.07
C GLY A 15 28.11 52.15 37.11
N GLY A 16 26.88 52.60 36.90
CA GLY A 16 26.11 53.69 37.46
C GLY A 16 24.75 53.54 36.81
N ARG A 17 23.71 53.33 37.61
CA ARG A 17 22.32 53.21 37.18
C ARG A 17 21.89 54.60 36.67
N SER A 18 21.67 54.74 35.36
CA SER A 18 20.89 55.85 34.79
C SER A 18 19.60 55.25 34.24
N GLU A 19 18.50 55.73 34.80
CA GLU A 19 17.15 55.31 34.50
C GLU A 19 16.45 56.39 33.66
N PHE A 20 15.65 55.91 32.70
CA PHE A 20 14.54 56.57 31.98
C PHE A 20 14.83 57.66 30.93
N GLY A 21 14.47 57.34 29.68
CA GLY A 21 14.20 58.34 28.64
C GLY A 21 13.99 57.75 27.24
N LEU A 22 12.76 57.36 26.93
CA LEU A 22 12.14 57.30 25.59
C LEU A 22 12.82 56.41 24.52
N GLY A 23 12.26 55.21 24.39
CA GLY A 23 12.51 54.30 23.27
C GLY A 23 11.46 53.20 23.19
N GLU A 24 10.17 53.54 23.37
CA GLU A 24 9.07 52.72 22.83
C GLU A 24 9.28 52.66 21.31
N ASN A 25 10.02 51.66 20.81
CA ASN A 25 10.04 51.15 19.42
C ASN A 25 11.25 50.21 19.16
N ALA A 26 11.66 49.40 20.13
CA ALA A 26 12.68 48.36 19.92
C ALA A 26 12.18 46.95 20.31
N GLY A 27 10.86 46.78 20.42
CA GLY A 27 10.22 45.49 20.76
C GLY A 27 9.53 44.80 19.57
N SER A 28 9.68 45.33 18.36
CA SER A 28 9.01 44.82 17.15
C SER A 28 9.96 44.10 16.19
N ASP A 29 11.27 44.18 16.43
CA ASP A 29 12.25 43.48 15.62
C ASP A 29 12.29 42.00 16.02
N GLN A 30 11.42 41.26 15.35
CA GLN A 30 11.72 39.95 14.80
C GLN A 30 12.39 38.99 15.77
N VAL A 31 11.58 38.32 16.59
CA VAL A 31 11.80 36.88 16.80
C VAL A 31 11.51 36.19 15.47
N ALA A 32 12.39 36.38 14.49
CA ALA A 32 12.39 35.61 13.26
C ALA A 32 12.86 34.21 13.64
N PHE A 33 11.91 33.32 13.94
CA PHE A 33 12.18 31.91 13.84
C PHE A 33 12.55 31.65 12.37
N PRO A 34 13.80 31.24 12.04
CA PRO A 34 14.25 31.11 10.65
C PRO A 34 13.43 30.09 9.85
N CYS A 35 12.62 29.29 10.54
CA CYS A 35 11.93 28.13 9.99
C CYS A 35 10.39 28.27 9.96
N VAL A 36 9.80 29.40 10.41
CA VAL A 36 8.34 29.58 10.42
C VAL A 36 7.93 30.47 9.24
N PRO A 37 7.16 29.95 8.26
CA PRO A 37 6.65 30.76 7.15
C PRO A 37 5.83 31.94 7.68
N SER A 38 5.89 33.09 7.00
CA SER A 38 5.00 34.20 7.36
C SER A 38 3.53 33.76 7.28
N PRO A 39 2.65 34.20 8.20
CA PRO A 39 1.24 33.80 8.19
C PRO A 39 0.53 34.07 6.86
N GLY A 40 0.90 35.16 6.17
CA GLY A 40 0.36 35.49 4.85
C GLY A 40 0.80 34.49 3.77
N LYS A 41 2.07 34.09 3.77
CA LYS A 41 2.57 33.09 2.81
C LYS A 41 1.95 31.71 3.06
N HIS A 42 1.83 31.31 4.33
CA HIS A 42 1.19 30.06 4.71
C HIS A 42 -0.27 29.99 4.26
N ALA A 43 -1.03 31.06 4.45
CA ALA A 43 -2.41 31.13 3.99
C ALA A 43 -2.52 31.06 2.46
N GLU A 44 -1.64 31.75 1.73
CA GLU A 44 -1.57 31.71 0.27
C GLU A 44 -1.38 30.27 -0.24
N ASP A 45 -0.45 29.52 0.37
CA ASP A 45 -0.17 28.14 -0.05
C ASP A 45 -1.39 27.23 0.15
N ILE A 46 -2.07 27.33 1.31
CA ILE A 46 -3.30 26.55 1.58
C ILE A 46 -4.40 26.85 0.57
N PHE A 47 -4.70 28.14 0.36
CA PHE A 47 -5.77 28.52 -0.56
C PHE A 47 -5.39 28.26 -2.02
N GLY A 48 -4.12 28.36 -2.38
CA GLY A 48 -3.62 28.01 -3.70
C GLY A 48 -3.77 26.52 -4.01
N GLU A 49 -3.40 25.65 -3.08
CA GLU A 49 -3.58 24.18 -3.23
C GLU A 49 -5.05 23.81 -3.34
N LEU A 50 -5.91 24.38 -2.48
CA LEU A 50 -7.35 24.15 -2.53
C LEU A 50 -7.96 24.62 -3.85
N PHE A 51 -7.57 25.81 -4.32
CA PHE A 51 -8.05 26.36 -5.59
C PHE A 51 -7.65 25.47 -6.76
N ASN A 52 -6.40 25.02 -6.82
CA ASN A 52 -5.93 24.15 -7.89
C ASN A 52 -6.69 22.82 -7.93
N GLU A 53 -6.92 22.19 -6.78
CA GLU A 53 -7.68 20.94 -6.71
C GLU A 53 -9.16 21.15 -7.06
N ALA A 54 -9.77 22.23 -6.59
CA ALA A 54 -11.15 22.59 -6.96
C ALA A 54 -11.29 22.86 -8.47
N ASN A 55 -10.31 23.53 -9.07
CA ASN A 55 -10.27 23.77 -10.50
C ASN A 55 -10.11 22.47 -11.32
N ASN A 56 -9.25 21.55 -10.86
CA ASN A 56 -9.13 20.22 -11.46
C ASN A 56 -10.45 19.44 -11.37
N PHE A 57 -11.14 19.51 -10.23
CA PHE A 57 -12.47 18.92 -10.08
C PHE A 57 -13.48 19.54 -11.06
N TYR A 58 -13.51 20.87 -11.15
CA TYR A 58 -14.40 21.60 -12.06
C TYR A 58 -14.22 21.18 -13.52
N ILE A 59 -12.97 21.11 -14.01
CA ILE A 59 -12.68 20.70 -15.40
C ILE A 59 -13.19 19.27 -15.67
N ARG A 60 -12.93 18.33 -14.74
CA ARG A 60 -13.42 16.95 -14.85
C ARG A 60 -14.94 16.86 -14.84
N ALA A 61 -15.59 17.64 -13.97
CA ALA A 61 -17.04 17.67 -13.85
C ALA A 61 -17.71 18.16 -15.15
N ASN A 62 -17.19 19.24 -15.76
CA ASN A 62 -17.72 19.73 -17.03
C ASN A 62 -17.52 18.71 -18.16
N SER A 63 -16.33 18.12 -18.26
CA SER A 63 -16.07 17.07 -19.26
C SER A 63 -16.98 15.85 -19.08
N LEU A 64 -17.30 15.50 -17.83
CA LEU A 64 -18.25 14.44 -17.53
C LEU A 64 -19.69 14.84 -17.91
N GLN A 65 -20.10 16.08 -17.63
CA GLN A 65 -21.42 16.58 -17.98
C GLN A 65 -21.66 16.55 -19.50
N ASP A 66 -20.72 17.04 -20.30
CA ASP A 66 -20.80 16.98 -21.76
C ASP A 66 -20.98 15.55 -22.29
N ARG A 67 -20.34 14.57 -21.63
CA ARG A 67 -20.47 13.15 -21.97
C ARG A 67 -21.83 12.59 -21.58
N ILE A 68 -22.37 13.00 -20.43
CA ILE A 68 -23.71 12.62 -19.98
C ILE A 68 -24.76 13.15 -20.96
N ASP A 69 -24.69 14.41 -21.36
CA ASP A 69 -25.67 15.03 -22.25
C ASP A 69 -25.70 14.34 -23.63
N ARG A 70 -24.52 14.06 -24.19
CA ARG A 70 -24.40 13.31 -25.46
C ARG A 70 -24.88 11.88 -25.34
N LEU A 71 -24.61 11.23 -24.20
CA LEU A 71 -25.05 9.85 -23.95
C LEU A 71 -26.57 9.79 -23.78
N ALA A 72 -27.18 10.75 -23.10
CA ALA A 72 -28.62 10.83 -22.90
C ALA A 72 -29.36 10.87 -24.25
N VAL A 73 -28.93 11.74 -25.17
CA VAL A 73 -29.49 11.80 -26.54
C VAL A 73 -29.37 10.44 -27.23
N LYS A 74 -28.19 9.82 -27.21
CA LYS A 74 -27.97 8.50 -27.83
C LYS A 74 -28.90 7.44 -27.24
N VAL A 75 -29.01 7.36 -25.92
CA VAL A 75 -29.86 6.38 -25.23
C VAL A 75 -31.34 6.58 -25.57
N THR A 76 -31.81 7.82 -25.67
CA THR A 76 -33.21 8.10 -26.04
C THR A 76 -33.54 7.80 -27.51
N GLN A 77 -32.53 7.73 -28.38
CA GLN A 77 -32.69 7.45 -29.81
C GLN A 77 -32.45 5.98 -30.16
N LEU A 78 -32.13 5.12 -29.20
CA LEU A 78 -31.94 3.69 -29.43
C LEU A 78 -33.29 3.03 -29.79
N ASP A 79 -33.33 2.35 -30.94
CA ASP A 79 -34.47 1.52 -31.35
C ASP A 79 -34.09 0.04 -31.28
N SER A 80 -34.49 -0.62 -30.19
CA SER A 80 -34.19 -2.03 -29.93
C SER A 80 -34.89 -2.99 -30.91
N THR A 81 -35.82 -2.53 -31.73
CA THR A 81 -36.51 -3.39 -32.72
C THR A 81 -35.74 -3.50 -34.03
N VAL A 82 -34.81 -2.57 -34.29
CA VAL A 82 -34.00 -2.51 -35.52
C VAL A 82 -32.54 -2.90 -35.26
N GLU A 83 -32.03 -2.64 -34.05
CA GLU A 83 -30.61 -2.88 -33.72
C GLU A 83 -30.35 -4.33 -33.26
N GLU A 84 -30.15 -5.25 -34.22
CA GLU A 84 -29.79 -6.63 -33.93
C GLU A 84 -28.32 -6.77 -33.45
N VAL A 85 -28.11 -7.49 -32.35
CA VAL A 85 -26.77 -7.75 -31.80
C VAL A 85 -26.16 -8.99 -32.47
N SER A 86 -25.22 -8.77 -33.40
CA SER A 86 -24.51 -9.84 -34.11
C SER A 86 -23.49 -10.58 -33.22
N LEU A 87 -23.58 -11.92 -33.17
CA LEU A 87 -22.59 -12.77 -32.48
C LEU A 87 -21.20 -12.74 -33.15
N GLN A 88 -21.13 -12.47 -34.45
CA GLN A 88 -19.86 -12.31 -35.17
C GLN A 88 -19.14 -11.02 -34.73
N ASP A 89 -19.89 -9.94 -34.52
CA ASP A 89 -19.38 -8.67 -34.01
C ASP A 89 -18.85 -8.80 -32.58
N ILE A 90 -19.51 -9.58 -31.73
CA ILE A 90 -19.08 -9.80 -30.35
C ILE A 90 -17.74 -10.54 -30.30
N ASN A 91 -17.51 -11.53 -31.17
CA ASN A 91 -16.27 -12.31 -31.16
C ASN A 91 -15.07 -11.53 -31.74
N MET A 92 -15.33 -10.59 -32.66
CA MET A 92 -14.28 -9.76 -33.27
C MET A 92 -13.98 -8.47 -32.49
N LYS A 93 -14.90 -8.01 -31.64
CA LYS A 93 -14.72 -6.82 -30.79
C LYS A 93 -14.01 -7.18 -29.49
N LYS A 94 -13.02 -6.36 -29.11
CA LYS A 94 -12.39 -6.49 -27.79
C LYS A 94 -13.41 -6.16 -26.70
N ALA A 95 -13.41 -6.96 -25.63
CA ALA A 95 -14.25 -6.71 -24.48
C ALA A 95 -13.95 -5.35 -23.84
N PHE A 96 -14.99 -4.70 -23.29
CA PHE A 96 -14.85 -3.47 -22.52
C PHE A 96 -13.90 -3.68 -21.33
N LYS A 97 -13.06 -2.68 -21.06
CA LYS A 97 -12.18 -2.62 -19.90
C LYS A 97 -12.35 -1.27 -19.22
N SER A 98 -12.62 -1.32 -17.92
CA SER A 98 -12.57 -0.14 -17.06
C SER A 98 -11.12 0.26 -16.78
N SER A 99 -10.93 1.49 -16.31
CA SER A 99 -9.63 1.93 -15.78
C SER A 99 -9.20 1.03 -14.62
N THR A 100 -7.91 0.66 -14.60
CA THR A 100 -7.27 -0.10 -13.52
C THR A 100 -6.04 0.64 -12.98
N VAL A 101 -6.01 1.96 -13.13
CA VAL A 101 -4.91 2.82 -12.64
C VAL A 101 -4.84 2.70 -11.11
N GLN A 102 -3.62 2.55 -10.59
CA GLN A 102 -3.33 2.49 -9.16
C GLN A 102 -2.19 3.45 -8.86
N ASP A 103 -2.43 4.36 -7.93
CA ASP A 103 -1.42 5.32 -7.50
C ASP A 103 -0.35 4.61 -6.68
N GLN A 104 0.91 4.88 -7.01
CA GLN A 104 2.08 4.28 -6.39
C GLN A 104 3.13 5.35 -6.15
N GLN A 105 4.10 5.08 -5.27
CA GLN A 105 5.16 6.03 -4.92
C GLN A 105 4.61 7.38 -4.44
N VAL A 106 3.55 7.33 -3.62
CA VAL A 106 2.85 8.52 -3.10
C VAL A 106 3.70 9.42 -2.20
N VAL A 107 4.87 8.94 -1.77
CA VAL A 107 5.89 9.73 -1.08
C VAL A 107 7.11 9.79 -1.98
N SER A 108 7.16 10.85 -2.78
CA SER A 108 8.17 11.09 -3.80
C SER A 108 8.59 12.55 -3.75
N LYS A 109 9.75 12.90 -4.35
CA LYS A 109 10.22 14.30 -4.36
C LYS A 109 9.24 15.26 -5.01
N ASN A 110 8.43 14.78 -5.96
CA ASN A 110 7.41 15.58 -6.64
C ASN A 110 6.13 15.77 -5.83
N SER A 111 5.92 15.00 -4.76
CA SER A 111 4.76 15.09 -3.88
C SER A 111 5.07 15.82 -2.58
N ILE A 112 6.26 16.43 -2.47
CA ILE A 112 6.65 17.24 -1.31
C ILE A 112 5.89 18.57 -1.39
N PRO A 113 5.14 18.95 -0.34
CA PRO A 113 4.47 20.25 -0.28
C PRO A 113 5.47 21.40 -0.32
N ASN A 114 5.09 22.52 -0.95
CA ASN A 114 5.96 23.69 -1.08
C ASN A 114 6.57 24.15 0.27
N PRO A 115 5.82 24.24 1.38
CA PRO A 115 6.40 24.65 2.66
C PRO A 115 7.50 23.70 3.17
N VAL A 116 7.34 22.40 2.94
CA VAL A 116 8.34 21.40 3.32
C VAL A 116 9.55 21.46 2.41
N ALA A 117 9.34 21.69 1.11
CA ALA A 117 10.41 21.89 0.14
C ALA A 117 11.26 23.13 0.48
N ASP A 118 10.64 24.22 0.93
CA ASP A 118 11.33 25.45 1.32
C ASP A 118 12.24 25.22 2.53
N ILE A 119 11.76 24.49 3.54
CA ILE A 119 12.58 24.12 4.72
C ILE A 119 13.72 23.18 4.31
N TYR A 120 13.44 22.20 3.45
CA TYR A 120 14.45 21.28 2.94
C TYR A 120 15.56 22.01 2.18
N ASN A 121 15.21 23.01 1.36
CA ASN A 121 16.17 23.78 0.57
C ASN A 121 17.07 24.70 1.40
N GLN A 122 16.58 25.14 2.56
CA GLN A 122 17.35 25.94 3.54
C GLN A 122 18.25 25.09 4.44
N SER A 123 18.01 23.78 4.48
CA SER A 123 18.79 22.85 5.30
C SER A 123 20.21 22.64 4.74
N ASP A 124 21.12 22.21 5.61
CA ASP A 124 22.50 21.92 5.23
C ASP A 124 22.57 20.83 4.17
N LYS A 125 23.27 21.15 3.08
CA LYS A 125 23.46 20.22 1.96
C LYS A 125 24.57 19.23 2.29
N PRO A 126 24.49 17.98 1.80
CA PRO A 126 25.56 17.02 2.00
C PRO A 126 26.87 17.52 1.35
N PRO A 127 28.04 17.09 1.87
CA PRO A 127 29.32 17.39 1.24
C PRO A 127 29.31 16.98 -0.24
N PRO A 128 29.93 17.77 -1.15
CA PRO A 128 29.88 17.53 -2.58
C PRO A 128 30.79 16.37 -3.01
N LEU A 129 30.58 15.16 -2.49
CA LEU A 129 31.39 13.97 -2.76
C LEU A 129 31.31 13.48 -4.21
N ASN A 130 30.33 13.97 -4.97
CA ASN A 130 30.18 13.71 -6.40
C ASN A 130 31.41 14.14 -7.22
N ILE A 131 32.18 15.12 -6.73
CA ILE A 131 33.41 15.58 -7.40
C ILE A 131 34.49 14.48 -7.41
N LEU A 132 34.42 13.52 -6.49
CA LEU A 132 35.35 12.41 -6.37
C LEU A 132 34.94 11.22 -7.25
N THR A 133 33.69 11.17 -7.72
CA THR A 133 33.15 10.08 -8.55
C THR A 133 34.00 9.76 -9.78
N PRO A 134 34.55 10.73 -10.55
CA PRO A 134 35.40 10.45 -11.71
C PRO A 134 36.72 9.74 -11.37
N TYR A 135 37.17 9.81 -10.13
CA TYR A 135 38.45 9.23 -9.68
C TYR A 135 38.29 7.84 -9.05
N ARG A 136 37.08 7.25 -9.09
CA ARG A 136 36.80 5.94 -8.52
C ARG A 136 36.88 4.82 -9.56
N ASP A 137 37.54 3.73 -9.20
CA ASP A 137 37.65 2.53 -10.06
C ASP A 137 36.32 1.77 -10.22
N ASP A 138 35.45 1.81 -9.20
CA ASP A 138 34.18 1.07 -9.16
C ASP A 138 33.04 1.73 -9.95
N LYS A 139 33.26 2.94 -10.50
CA LYS A 139 32.28 3.76 -11.21
C LYS A 139 30.99 4.01 -10.40
N LYS A 140 31.06 3.90 -9.08
CA LYS A 140 29.92 4.18 -8.19
C LYS A 140 29.91 5.65 -7.81
N ASP A 141 28.72 6.18 -7.61
CA ASP A 141 28.54 7.56 -7.16
C ASP A 141 29.13 7.74 -5.75
N GLY A 142 30.08 8.67 -5.60
CA GLY A 142 30.73 8.98 -4.33
C GLY A 142 29.74 9.39 -3.24
N LEU A 143 28.68 10.12 -3.59
CA LEU A 143 27.68 10.55 -2.61
C LEU A 143 26.83 9.39 -2.07
N LYS A 144 26.63 8.30 -2.83
CA LYS A 144 25.89 7.11 -2.36
C LYS A 144 26.57 6.41 -1.20
N PHE A 145 27.87 6.61 -0.98
CA PHE A 145 28.58 6.10 0.20
C PHE A 145 28.29 6.91 1.47
N TYR A 146 27.80 8.15 1.32
CA TYR A 146 27.39 9.01 2.41
C TYR A 146 25.87 8.98 2.63
N THR A 147 25.09 9.06 1.55
CA THR A 147 23.63 9.02 1.58
C THR A 147 23.09 8.35 0.32
N ASP A 148 22.26 7.31 0.50
CA ASP A 148 21.62 6.61 -0.61
C ASP A 148 20.10 6.44 -0.34
N PRO A 149 19.25 7.29 -0.94
CA PRO A 149 17.81 7.19 -0.78
C PRO A 149 17.20 5.88 -1.33
N SER A 150 17.87 5.17 -2.26
CA SER A 150 17.35 3.91 -2.81
C SER A 150 17.68 2.68 -1.96
N TYR A 151 18.58 2.82 -0.98
CA TYR A 151 19.11 1.70 -0.19
C TYR A 151 18.04 0.78 0.39
N PHE A 152 17.03 1.36 1.06
CA PHE A 152 15.95 0.59 1.69
C PHE A 152 15.12 -0.20 0.68
N PHE A 153 14.82 0.42 -0.47
CA PHE A 153 14.06 -0.23 -1.53
C PHE A 153 14.87 -1.35 -2.17
N ASP A 154 16.14 -1.11 -2.46
CA ASP A 154 17.03 -2.09 -3.10
C ASP A 154 17.22 -3.33 -2.21
N LEU A 155 17.47 -3.11 -0.91
CA LEU A 155 17.60 -4.19 0.07
C LEU A 155 16.29 -4.98 0.24
N TRP A 156 15.16 -4.27 0.30
CA TRP A 156 13.85 -4.90 0.40
C TRP A 156 13.54 -5.74 -0.84
N LYS A 157 13.79 -5.19 -2.04
CA LYS A 157 13.58 -5.88 -3.32
C LYS A 157 14.43 -7.14 -3.40
N GLU A 158 15.71 -7.06 -3.06
CA GLU A 158 16.63 -8.20 -3.03
C GLU A 158 16.09 -9.29 -2.10
N LYS A 159 15.68 -8.93 -0.88
CA LYS A 159 15.09 -9.85 0.08
C LYS A 159 13.83 -10.54 -0.45
N MET A 160 12.92 -9.80 -1.08
CA MET A 160 11.68 -10.38 -1.62
C MET A 160 11.92 -11.35 -2.78
N LEU A 161 12.89 -11.06 -3.63
CA LEU A 161 13.31 -11.98 -4.69
C LEU A 161 13.92 -13.25 -4.09
N GLN A 162 14.81 -13.10 -3.11
CA GLN A 162 15.43 -14.23 -2.42
C GLN A 162 14.39 -15.12 -1.73
N ASP A 163 13.47 -14.53 -0.97
CA ASP A 163 12.37 -15.24 -0.31
C ASP A 163 11.48 -16.00 -1.32
N THR A 164 11.28 -15.42 -2.51
CA THR A 164 10.51 -16.05 -3.61
C THR A 164 11.24 -17.27 -4.18
N GLU A 165 12.55 -17.16 -4.39
CA GLU A 165 13.38 -18.27 -4.84
C GLU A 165 13.45 -19.40 -3.82
N ASP A 166 13.64 -19.06 -2.54
CA ASP A 166 13.74 -20.04 -1.46
C ASP A 166 12.41 -20.77 -1.26
N LYS A 167 11.28 -20.06 -1.31
CA LYS A 167 9.95 -20.68 -1.28
C LYS A 167 9.73 -21.62 -2.47
N ARG A 168 10.26 -21.30 -3.65
CA ARG A 168 10.18 -22.16 -4.84
C ARG A 168 11.05 -23.41 -4.69
N LYS A 169 12.28 -23.27 -4.20
CA LYS A 169 13.21 -24.39 -3.97
C LYS A 169 12.68 -25.33 -2.89
N GLU A 170 12.18 -24.80 -1.79
CA GLU A 170 11.62 -25.59 -0.70
C GLU A 170 10.39 -26.40 -1.16
N LYS A 171 9.52 -25.81 -1.98
CA LYS A 171 8.38 -26.55 -2.58
C LYS A 171 8.83 -27.71 -3.46
N ARG A 172 9.95 -27.59 -4.18
CA ARG A 172 10.54 -28.69 -4.97
C ARG A 172 11.09 -29.78 -4.05
N ARG A 173 11.85 -29.41 -3.01
CA ARG A 173 12.41 -30.34 -2.02
C ARG A 173 11.32 -31.14 -1.30
N GLN A 174 10.23 -30.50 -0.89
CA GLN A 174 9.09 -31.19 -0.26
C GLN A 174 8.39 -32.18 -1.21
N LYS A 175 8.29 -31.85 -2.51
CA LYS A 175 7.72 -32.77 -3.51
C LYS A 175 8.60 -34.00 -3.73
N GLU A 176 9.91 -33.80 -3.72
CA GLU A 176 10.90 -34.89 -3.84
C GLU A 176 10.91 -35.77 -2.59
N GLN A 177 10.92 -35.18 -1.40
CA GLN A 177 10.82 -35.91 -0.13
C GLN A 177 9.54 -36.76 -0.05
N LYS A 178 8.40 -36.22 -0.52
CA LYS A 178 7.13 -36.98 -0.62
C LYS A 178 7.18 -38.13 -1.62
N ARG A 179 8.01 -38.08 -2.66
CA ARG A 179 8.19 -39.18 -3.61
C ARG A 179 9.03 -40.30 -3.02
N ILE A 180 10.09 -39.94 -2.29
CA ILE A 180 10.99 -40.90 -1.61
C ILE A 180 10.29 -41.56 -0.41
N ASP A 181 9.49 -40.82 0.37
CA ASP A 181 8.68 -41.38 1.47
C ASP A 181 7.48 -42.20 0.95
N GLY A 182 7.00 -41.90 -0.26
CA GLY A 182 5.90 -42.63 -0.91
C GLY A 182 6.28 -44.03 -1.38
N THR A 183 7.56 -44.32 -1.58
CA THR A 183 8.04 -45.66 -1.98
C THR A 183 8.14 -46.65 -0.81
N THR A 184 8.05 -46.19 0.44
CA THR A 184 8.15 -47.05 1.65
C THR A 184 6.80 -47.30 2.32
N ARG A 185 5.72 -46.69 1.84
CA ARG A 185 4.37 -46.95 2.40
C ARG A 185 3.77 -48.18 1.73
N GLU A 186 3.72 -49.25 2.52
CA GLU A 186 2.94 -50.48 2.31
C GLU A 186 1.70 -50.25 1.44
N VAL A 187 1.47 -51.19 0.51
CA VAL A 187 0.28 -51.33 -0.33
C VAL A 187 -0.98 -50.97 0.46
N LYS A 188 -1.43 -49.71 0.31
CA LYS A 188 -2.65 -49.22 0.95
C LYS A 188 -3.82 -50.00 0.36
N LYS A 189 -4.34 -50.98 1.11
CA LYS A 189 -5.50 -51.78 0.72
C LYS A 189 -6.60 -50.84 0.23
N VAL A 190 -6.87 -50.88 -1.08
CA VAL A 190 -7.93 -50.12 -1.72
C VAL A 190 -9.25 -50.52 -1.06
N ARG A 191 -9.98 -49.56 -0.47
CA ARG A 191 -11.32 -49.82 0.06
C ARG A 191 -12.21 -50.26 -1.10
N LYS A 192 -12.82 -51.45 -0.99
CA LYS A 192 -13.78 -51.97 -1.96
C LYS A 192 -14.92 -50.96 -2.12
N ALA A 193 -15.19 -50.53 -3.35
CA ALA A 193 -16.29 -49.61 -3.62
C ALA A 193 -17.61 -50.24 -3.16
N ARG A 194 -18.40 -49.49 -2.37
CA ARG A 194 -19.73 -49.94 -1.91
C ARG A 194 -20.65 -50.04 -3.13
N ASN A 195 -21.12 -51.24 -3.42
CA ASN A 195 -22.01 -51.50 -4.55
C ASN A 195 -23.43 -51.03 -4.21
N ARG A 196 -23.90 -49.99 -4.91
CA ARG A 196 -25.21 -49.36 -4.71
C ARG A 196 -26.35 -50.06 -5.46
N ARG A 197 -26.07 -51.17 -6.16
CA ARG A 197 -27.04 -51.87 -7.03
C ARG A 197 -28.28 -52.36 -6.28
N GLN A 198 -28.15 -52.77 -5.02
CA GLN A 198 -29.30 -53.18 -4.22
C GLN A 198 -30.26 -52.02 -3.93
N GLU A 199 -29.74 -50.81 -3.64
CA GLU A 199 -30.56 -49.61 -3.46
C GLU A 199 -31.30 -49.23 -4.75
N TRP A 200 -30.63 -49.30 -5.90
CA TRP A 200 -31.26 -49.04 -7.20
C TRP A 200 -32.31 -50.09 -7.58
N ASN A 201 -32.03 -51.38 -7.34
CA ASN A 201 -33.03 -52.44 -7.55
C ASN A 201 -34.25 -52.23 -6.65
N MET A 202 -34.05 -51.79 -5.40
CA MET A 202 -35.15 -51.47 -4.51
C MET A 202 -35.96 -50.28 -5.03
N MET A 203 -35.29 -49.25 -5.56
CA MET A 203 -35.92 -48.06 -6.13
C MET A 203 -36.60 -48.27 -7.49
N ALA A 204 -36.28 -49.36 -8.18
CA ALA A 204 -36.91 -49.74 -9.43
C ALA A 204 -38.30 -50.38 -9.25
N TYR A 205 -38.68 -50.78 -8.03
CA TYR A 205 -40.03 -51.25 -7.76
C TYR A 205 -41.03 -50.09 -7.69
N ASP A 206 -42.19 -50.29 -8.31
CA ASP A 206 -43.29 -49.32 -8.29
C ASP A 206 -43.80 -49.09 -6.87
N LYS A 207 -44.29 -47.87 -6.60
CA LYS A 207 -44.52 -47.34 -5.24
C LYS A 207 -45.45 -48.20 -4.38
N GLU A 208 -46.32 -49.00 -5.00
CA GLU A 208 -47.32 -49.82 -4.32
C GLU A 208 -46.84 -51.24 -3.98
N LEU A 209 -45.67 -51.67 -4.47
CA LEU A 209 -45.13 -53.02 -4.27
C LEU A 209 -43.79 -53.05 -3.51
N ARG A 210 -43.30 -51.91 -3.00
CA ARG A 210 -42.14 -51.90 -2.09
C ARG A 210 -42.56 -52.38 -0.70
N PRO A 211 -41.78 -53.26 -0.04
CA PRO A 211 -42.02 -53.62 1.35
C PRO A 211 -42.03 -52.36 2.23
N ASP A 212 -43.20 -52.01 2.76
CA ASP A 212 -43.40 -50.78 3.53
C ASP A 212 -42.59 -50.87 4.82
N THR A 213 -41.54 -50.06 4.95
CA THR A 213 -40.73 -49.98 6.18
C THR A 213 -41.44 -49.04 7.16
N ARG A 214 -42.72 -49.32 7.43
CA ARG A 214 -43.61 -48.41 8.16
C ARG A 214 -43.54 -48.58 9.69
N LEU A 215 -42.36 -48.93 10.21
CA LEU A 215 -42.07 -48.96 11.64
C LEU A 215 -40.61 -48.57 11.90
N SER A 216 -40.31 -47.27 11.91
CA SER A 216 -39.41 -46.63 12.90
C SER A 216 -39.21 -45.14 12.60
N GLN A 217 -39.75 -44.29 13.49
CA GLN A 217 -39.29 -42.93 13.85
C GLN A 217 -39.27 -41.89 12.71
N SER A 218 -40.23 -40.96 12.57
CA SER A 218 -40.63 -39.88 13.49
C SER A 218 -39.47 -39.05 14.06
N VAL A 219 -39.71 -37.72 14.11
CA VAL A 219 -39.00 -36.67 14.86
C VAL A 219 -37.98 -35.79 14.09
N HIS A 220 -38.51 -34.67 13.58
CA HIS A 220 -37.95 -33.30 13.54
C HIS A 220 -36.74 -32.90 12.67
N HIS A 221 -36.81 -31.62 12.26
CA HIS A 221 -35.87 -30.76 11.53
C HIS A 221 -35.94 -30.88 9.98
N GLY A 222 -36.26 -29.84 9.20
CA GLY A 222 -36.28 -28.40 9.46
C GLY A 222 -35.43 -27.70 8.39
N ALA A 223 -36.10 -27.02 7.46
CA ALA A 223 -35.70 -25.86 6.63
C ALA A 223 -34.26 -25.71 6.07
N SER A 224 -34.24 -25.25 4.80
CA SER A 224 -33.25 -24.31 4.24
C SER A 224 -31.81 -24.80 4.02
N SER A 225 -30.99 -24.28 3.12
CA SER A 225 -31.12 -23.34 1.99
C SER A 225 -29.79 -23.45 1.22
N GLU A 226 -29.87 -23.17 -0.07
CA GLU A 226 -28.86 -22.64 -1.02
C GLU A 226 -27.36 -22.52 -0.64
N GLY A 227 -26.52 -22.80 -1.64
CA GLY A 227 -25.39 -21.92 -1.96
C GLY A 227 -23.99 -22.43 -1.63
N SER A 228 -23.43 -23.32 -2.45
CA SER A 228 -21.98 -23.58 -2.50
C SER A 228 -21.32 -22.71 -3.58
N LEU A 229 -20.72 -21.59 -3.17
CA LEU A 229 -19.74 -20.85 -3.97
C LEU A 229 -18.32 -21.30 -3.64
N SER A 230 -17.58 -21.57 -4.70
CA SER A 230 -16.15 -21.93 -4.74
C SER A 230 -15.27 -20.79 -4.21
N PRO A 231 -14.20 -21.06 -3.43
CA PRO A 231 -13.26 -20.01 -3.02
C PRO A 231 -12.33 -19.66 -4.19
N ASP A 232 -12.51 -18.47 -4.76
CA ASP A 232 -11.59 -17.86 -5.70
C ASP A 232 -10.28 -17.47 -5.00
N THR A 233 -9.22 -18.21 -5.30
CA THR A 233 -7.86 -17.96 -4.81
C THR A 233 -7.17 -16.90 -5.67
N ARG A 234 -7.74 -15.69 -5.74
CA ARG A 234 -7.15 -14.57 -6.50
C ARG A 234 -7.41 -13.20 -5.87
N CYS A 235 -7.18 -13.04 -4.56
CA CYS A 235 -7.21 -11.70 -3.93
C CYS A 235 -6.34 -11.54 -2.68
N VAL A 236 -5.28 -12.33 -2.51
CA VAL A 236 -4.41 -12.26 -1.30
C VAL A 236 -3.04 -11.63 -1.57
N CYS A 237 -2.69 -11.25 -2.81
CA CYS A 237 -1.34 -10.73 -3.09
C CYS A 237 -1.16 -9.21 -2.92
N VAL A 238 -2.22 -8.40 -2.92
CA VAL A 238 -2.06 -6.92 -2.96
C VAL A 238 -2.22 -6.29 -1.57
N CYS A 239 -3.03 -6.86 -0.68
CA CYS A 239 -3.23 -6.32 0.67
C CYS A 239 -2.04 -6.58 1.63
N VAL A 240 -1.10 -7.45 1.25
CA VAL A 240 0.06 -7.82 2.09
C VAL A 240 1.10 -6.68 2.15
N PHE A 241 1.12 -5.78 1.17
CA PHE A 241 2.18 -4.79 1.04
C PHE A 241 2.10 -3.62 2.02
N VAL A 242 0.89 -3.15 2.36
CA VAL A 242 0.73 -2.02 3.29
C VAL A 242 0.61 -2.50 4.74
N CYS A 243 0.06 -3.69 4.99
CA CYS A 243 -0.20 -4.17 6.35
C CYS A 243 1.03 -4.84 7.02
N MET A 244 1.97 -5.43 6.26
CA MET A 244 3.12 -6.12 6.88
C MET A 244 4.22 -5.18 7.41
N CYS A 245 4.28 -3.92 6.98
CA CYS A 245 5.22 -2.96 7.57
C CYS A 245 4.81 -2.55 9.00
N VAL A 246 3.51 -2.55 9.33
CA VAL A 246 3.04 -2.20 10.69
C VAL A 246 3.03 -3.42 11.62
N CYS A 247 2.70 -4.62 11.12
CA CYS A 247 2.53 -5.80 12.00
C CYS A 247 3.85 -6.50 12.43
N LYS A 248 5.01 -6.24 11.82
CA LYS A 248 6.26 -6.92 12.20
C LYS A 248 7.11 -6.18 13.25
N GLN A 249 6.76 -4.94 13.59
CA GLN A 249 7.40 -4.19 14.69
C GLN A 249 6.70 -4.38 16.05
N GLY A 250 5.55 -5.06 16.10
CA GLY A 250 4.76 -5.25 17.32
C GLY A 250 4.90 -6.61 18.03
N LEU A 251 5.77 -7.52 17.58
CA LEU A 251 5.86 -8.89 18.14
C LEU A 251 7.27 -9.31 18.58
N ALA A 252 8.11 -8.35 18.94
CA ALA A 252 9.45 -8.61 19.51
C ALA A 252 9.70 -7.81 20.81
N SER A 253 8.64 -7.63 21.61
CA SER A 253 8.77 -7.14 22.99
C SER A 253 7.75 -7.84 23.89
N LEU A 254 8.02 -9.12 24.16
CA LEU A 254 7.69 -9.89 25.37
C LEU A 254 8.53 -11.17 25.37
#